data_AF-A0A7X4YFK3-F1
#
_entry.id   AF-A0A7X4YFK3-F1
#
_cell.length_a   1.000
_cell.length_b   1.000
_cell.length_c   1.000
_cell.angle_alpha   90.00
_cell.angle_beta   90.00
_cell.angle_gamma   90.00
#
_symmetry.space_group_name_H-M   'P 1'
#
loop_
_entity.id
_entity.type
_entity.pdbx_description
1 polymer ?
#
loop_
_entity_poly.entity_id
_entity_poly.type
_entity_poly.pdbx_seq_one_letter_code
_entity_poly.pdbx_strand_id
1 'polypeptide(L)'
;MEELLTNLLGSSQGLFAYFSVFAILVACGLGVPLPEDISLILGGFLAHKGAAHLPVMMAVGFFGILVGDSLIYLAGRRLGTRLGRDPGAKGGGFFSKIVTPEKRAKVESLFVTHGQKIVMIARFMPGVRAVTYFTAGSVHMSYWRFIFWDGLAALLSAPVFVWLGFHFGGELDMVIRKLKDGQVVVMGSLAVLAVGYFVYRRRKNAKLKAEAAAKEQLTPVALPPVPETLENSMSSTRAASPSAFFDVPADKAPASEPDLNAHK
;
A
#
# COMPACT_ATOMS: atom_id res chain seq x y z
N MET A 1 -17.73 -41.66 -1.78
CA MET A 1 -16.49 -40.92 -2.20
C MET A 1 -16.68 -40.28 -3.56
N GLU A 2 -17.21 -40.99 -4.56
CA GLU A 2 -17.33 -40.46 -5.93
C GLU A 2 -18.21 -39.21 -6.03
N GLU A 3 -19.34 -39.12 -5.31
CA GLU A 3 -20.15 -37.89 -5.24
C GLU A 3 -19.43 -36.69 -4.61
N LEU A 4 -18.48 -36.93 -3.69
CA LEU A 4 -17.65 -35.86 -3.13
C LEU A 4 -16.61 -35.40 -4.15
N LEU A 5 -16.04 -36.32 -4.93
CA LEU A 5 -15.10 -36.01 -6.00
C LEU A 5 -15.78 -35.30 -7.18
N THR A 6 -16.98 -35.72 -7.60
CA THR A 6 -17.72 -35.05 -8.67
C THR A 6 -18.28 -33.70 -8.24
N ASN A 7 -18.64 -33.47 -6.98
CA ASN A 7 -18.94 -32.12 -6.47
C ASN A 7 -17.67 -31.25 -6.36
N LEU A 8 -16.52 -31.79 -5.95
CA LEU A 8 -15.24 -31.05 -5.96
C LEU A 8 -14.76 -30.68 -7.37
N LEU A 9 -14.96 -31.56 -8.36
CA LEU A 9 -14.51 -31.37 -9.75
C LEU A 9 -15.52 -30.62 -10.62
N GLY A 10 -16.82 -30.76 -10.33
CA GLY A 10 -17.90 -30.06 -11.05
C GLY A 10 -18.08 -28.60 -10.64
N SER A 11 -17.51 -28.17 -9.51
CA SER A 11 -17.65 -26.80 -8.99
C SER A 11 -16.33 -26.03 -9.03
N SER A 12 -16.01 -25.45 -10.20
CA SER A 12 -14.89 -24.49 -10.32
C SER A 12 -14.97 -23.40 -9.24
N GLN A 13 -16.19 -22.95 -8.93
CA GLN A 13 -16.48 -21.96 -7.88
C GLN A 13 -16.02 -22.41 -6.49
N GLY A 14 -16.18 -23.70 -6.14
CA GLY A 14 -15.76 -24.24 -4.85
C GLY A 14 -14.26 -24.42 -4.73
N LEU A 15 -13.61 -24.89 -5.80
CA LEU A 15 -12.14 -24.94 -5.84
C LEU A 15 -11.53 -23.53 -5.70
N PHE A 16 -12.11 -22.52 -6.36
CA PHE A 16 -11.72 -21.12 -6.16
C PHE A 16 -12.00 -20.62 -4.73
N ALA A 17 -13.09 -21.04 -4.08
CA ALA A 17 -13.38 -20.69 -2.69
C ALA A 17 -12.29 -21.22 -1.73
N TYR A 18 -11.94 -22.50 -1.81
CA TYR A 18 -10.87 -23.08 -0.98
C TYR A 18 -9.50 -22.46 -1.30
N PHE A 19 -9.16 -22.33 -2.59
CA PHE A 19 -7.87 -21.80 -3.01
C PHE A 19 -7.69 -20.32 -2.61
N SER A 20 -8.74 -19.50 -2.72
CA SER A 20 -8.66 -18.08 -2.32
C SER A 20 -8.47 -17.92 -0.82
N VAL A 21 -9.21 -18.65 0.02
CA VAL A 21 -9.01 -18.64 1.49
C VAL A 21 -7.60 -19.12 1.84
N PHE A 22 -7.14 -20.22 1.27
CA PHE A 22 -5.79 -20.74 1.48
C PHE A 22 -4.70 -19.74 1.05
N ALA A 23 -4.82 -19.17 -0.15
CA ALA A 23 -3.87 -18.21 -0.69
C ALA A 23 -3.82 -16.91 0.14
N ILE A 24 -4.95 -16.44 0.68
CA ILE A 24 -4.98 -15.29 1.59
C ILE A 24 -4.25 -15.63 2.90
N LEU A 25 -4.53 -16.78 3.52
CA LEU A 25 -3.84 -17.21 4.75
C LEU A 25 -2.32 -17.32 4.55
N VAL A 26 -1.88 -17.90 3.43
CA VAL A 26 -0.47 -17.97 3.05
C VAL A 26 0.12 -16.57 2.79
N ALA A 27 -0.64 -15.65 2.18
CA ALA A 27 -0.22 -14.27 1.96
C ALA A 27 -0.11 -13.45 3.26
N CYS A 28 -0.97 -13.69 4.25
CA CYS A 28 -0.78 -13.17 5.62
C CYS A 28 0.58 -13.65 6.18
N GLY A 29 0.91 -14.92 5.97
CA GLY A 29 2.21 -15.52 6.30
C GLY A 29 3.43 -14.89 5.60
N LEU A 30 3.23 -14.19 4.47
CA LEU A 30 4.28 -13.45 3.77
C LEU A 30 4.49 -12.02 4.31
N GLY A 31 3.82 -11.65 5.41
CA GLY A 31 4.02 -10.38 6.11
C GLY A 31 2.99 -9.30 5.78
N VAL A 32 1.89 -9.64 5.10
CA VAL A 32 0.73 -8.74 5.04
C VAL A 32 0.01 -8.79 6.39
N PRO A 33 -0.18 -7.65 7.10
CA PRO A 33 -0.86 -7.62 8.40
C PRO A 33 -2.39 -7.72 8.24
N LEU A 34 -2.86 -8.72 7.50
CA LEU A 34 -4.27 -9.06 7.37
C LEU A 34 -4.69 -9.99 8.51
N PRO A 35 -5.85 -9.74 9.17
CA PRO A 35 -6.37 -10.66 10.17
C PRO A 35 -6.80 -11.99 9.52
N GLU A 36 -6.13 -13.08 9.88
CA GLU A 36 -6.49 -14.41 9.36
C GLU A 36 -7.87 -14.86 9.83
N ASP A 37 -8.29 -14.39 11.01
CA ASP A 37 -9.60 -14.70 11.59
C ASP A 37 -10.73 -14.24 10.66
N ILE A 38 -10.55 -13.07 10.01
CA ILE A 38 -11.47 -12.58 8.97
C ILE A 38 -11.47 -13.52 7.76
N SER A 39 -10.31 -14.08 7.39
CA SER A 39 -10.20 -15.01 6.25
C SER A 39 -10.91 -16.35 6.54
N LEU A 40 -10.84 -16.83 7.77
CA LEU A 40 -11.56 -18.02 8.25
C LEU A 40 -13.08 -17.79 8.34
N ILE A 41 -13.49 -16.63 8.87
CA ILE A 41 -14.89 -16.20 8.92
C ILE A 41 -15.46 -16.07 7.49
N LEU A 42 -14.70 -15.49 6.56
CA LEU A 42 -15.06 -15.43 5.14
C LEU A 42 -15.15 -16.83 4.51
N GLY A 43 -14.24 -17.74 4.83
CA GLY A 43 -14.33 -19.14 4.40
C GLY A 43 -15.62 -19.82 4.89
N GLY A 44 -15.98 -19.60 6.16
CA GLY A 44 -17.26 -20.03 6.74
C GLY A 44 -18.47 -19.44 6.01
N PHE A 45 -18.43 -18.15 5.67
CA PHE A 45 -19.47 -17.47 4.91
C PHE A 45 -19.60 -17.99 3.47
N LEU A 46 -18.50 -18.33 2.80
CA LEU A 46 -18.53 -18.99 1.49
C LEU A 46 -19.14 -20.40 1.59
N ALA A 47 -18.86 -21.13 2.68
CA ALA A 47 -19.52 -22.41 2.96
C ALA A 47 -21.02 -22.23 3.24
N HIS A 48 -21.44 -21.17 3.95
CA HIS A 48 -22.86 -20.86 4.19
C HIS A 48 -23.63 -20.64 2.88
N LYS A 49 -22.98 -20.02 1.88
CA LYS A 49 -23.55 -19.81 0.54
C LYS A 49 -23.57 -21.06 -0.35
N GLY A 50 -23.20 -22.23 0.18
CA GLY A 50 -23.14 -23.48 -0.58
C GLY A 50 -21.98 -23.56 -1.57
N ALA A 51 -21.07 -22.58 -1.60
CA ALA A 51 -19.89 -22.61 -2.47
C ALA A 51 -18.80 -23.57 -1.93
N ALA A 52 -18.85 -23.98 -0.67
CA ALA A 52 -17.89 -24.90 -0.07
C ALA A 52 -18.53 -25.81 0.99
N HIS A 53 -18.01 -27.04 1.12
CA HIS A 53 -18.32 -27.92 2.24
C HIS A 53 -17.59 -27.45 3.51
N LEU A 54 -18.35 -27.31 4.60
CA LEU A 54 -17.86 -26.81 5.88
C LEU A 54 -16.65 -27.60 6.44
N PRO A 55 -16.62 -28.95 6.49
CA PRO A 55 -15.49 -29.69 7.05
C PRO A 55 -14.21 -29.54 6.21
N VAL A 56 -14.36 -29.46 4.89
CA VAL A 56 -13.23 -29.23 3.97
C VAL A 56 -12.67 -27.83 4.16
N MET A 57 -13.53 -26.81 4.33
CA MET A 57 -13.10 -25.44 4.61
C MET A 57 -12.36 -25.34 5.96
N MET A 58 -12.81 -26.06 6.99
CA MET A 58 -12.09 -26.13 8.28
C MET A 58 -10.68 -26.73 8.11
N ALA A 59 -10.54 -27.82 7.36
CA ALA A 59 -9.24 -28.44 7.09
C ALA A 59 -8.33 -27.51 6.25
N VAL A 60 -8.86 -26.89 5.18
CA VAL A 60 -8.12 -25.94 4.33
C VAL A 60 -7.67 -24.72 5.15
N GLY A 61 -8.54 -24.19 6.01
CA GLY A 61 -8.20 -23.10 6.93
C GLY A 61 -7.07 -23.49 7.89
N PHE A 62 -7.19 -24.64 8.55
CA PHE A 62 -6.16 -25.19 9.43
C PHE A 62 -4.79 -25.36 8.75
N PHE A 63 -4.74 -25.95 7.56
CA PHE A 63 -3.49 -26.07 6.80
C PHE A 63 -2.97 -24.73 6.27
N GLY A 64 -3.84 -23.82 5.85
CA GLY A 64 -3.46 -22.47 5.39
C GLY A 64 -2.78 -21.66 6.49
N ILE A 65 -3.34 -21.70 7.71
CA ILE A 65 -2.74 -21.14 8.93
C ILE A 65 -1.34 -21.73 9.15
N LEU A 66 -1.24 -23.06 9.27
CA LEU A 66 0.03 -23.75 9.56
C LEU A 66 1.13 -23.38 8.55
N VAL A 67 0.78 -23.30 7.27
CA VAL A 67 1.73 -22.89 6.21
C VAL A 67 2.10 -21.41 6.36
N GLY A 68 1.14 -20.52 6.58
CA GLY A 68 1.40 -19.09 6.79
C GLY A 68 2.29 -18.82 8.00
N ASP A 69 1.97 -19.43 9.14
CA ASP A 69 2.73 -19.30 10.39
C ASP A 69 4.13 -19.94 10.29
N SER A 70 4.27 -21.03 9.53
CA SER A 70 5.57 -21.61 9.19
C SER A 70 6.43 -20.68 8.32
N LEU A 71 5.84 -19.92 7.39
CA LEU A 71 6.56 -18.93 6.58
C LEU A 71 7.11 -17.79 7.44
N ILE A 72 6.31 -17.26 8.38
CA ILE A 72 6.72 -16.22 9.33
C ILE A 72 7.87 -16.73 10.21
N TYR A 73 7.72 -17.93 10.80
CA TYR A 73 8.76 -18.57 11.59
C TYR A 73 10.05 -18.78 10.78
N LEU A 74 9.95 -19.27 9.54
CA LEU A 74 11.11 -19.53 8.68
C LEU A 74 11.80 -18.23 8.24
N ALA A 75 11.06 -17.17 7.98
CA ALA A 75 11.60 -15.83 7.74
C ALA A 75 12.37 -15.32 8.96
N GLY A 76 11.77 -15.45 10.15
CA GLY A 76 12.42 -15.14 11.44
C GLY A 76 13.72 -15.91 11.64
N ARG A 77 13.72 -17.21 11.37
CA ARG A 77 14.91 -18.08 11.51
C ARG A 77 16.01 -17.76 10.50
N ARG A 78 15.65 -17.46 9.24
CA ARG A 78 16.58 -17.00 8.19
C ARG A 78 17.18 -15.63 8.49
N LEU A 79 16.47 -14.74 9.18
CA LEU A 79 17.03 -13.46 9.62
C LEU A 79 17.86 -13.59 10.90
N GLY A 80 17.41 -14.40 11.88
CA GLY A 80 18.13 -14.71 13.12
C GLY A 80 19.51 -15.34 12.87
N THR A 81 19.56 -16.37 12.00
CA THR A 81 20.82 -16.97 11.51
C THR A 81 21.80 -15.95 10.94
N ARG A 82 21.34 -15.09 10.01
CA ARG A 82 22.17 -14.03 9.41
C ARG A 82 22.67 -13.02 10.45
N LEU A 83 21.82 -12.67 11.41
CA LEU A 83 22.13 -11.72 12.48
C LEU A 83 22.98 -12.29 13.62
N GLY A 84 23.11 -13.62 13.74
CA GLY A 84 23.89 -14.30 14.78
C GLY A 84 25.27 -14.77 14.33
N ARG A 85 25.50 -14.90 13.01
CA ARG A 85 26.72 -15.51 12.45
C ARG A 85 27.93 -14.55 12.39
N ASP A 86 27.70 -13.24 12.45
CA ASP A 86 28.75 -12.22 12.44
C ASP A 86 28.64 -11.25 13.63
N PRO A 87 29.34 -11.53 14.75
CA PRO A 87 29.51 -10.56 15.85
C PRO A 87 30.33 -9.32 15.45
N GLY A 88 31.10 -9.39 14.35
CA GLY A 88 32.05 -8.36 13.94
C GLY A 88 31.84 -7.75 12.55
N ALA A 89 30.86 -8.22 11.75
CA ALA A 89 30.65 -7.67 10.41
C ALA A 89 30.03 -6.26 10.50
N LYS A 90 30.87 -5.24 10.26
CA LYS A 90 30.46 -3.84 10.00
C LYS A 90 29.67 -3.67 8.68
N GLY A 91 29.05 -4.73 8.16
CA GLY A 91 28.44 -4.82 6.84
C GLY A 91 26.91 -4.86 6.87
N GLY A 92 26.28 -3.69 6.75
CA GLY A 92 25.00 -3.55 6.03
C GLY A 92 23.71 -4.04 6.70
N GLY A 93 23.20 -3.34 7.72
CA GLY A 93 21.79 -3.47 8.09
C GLY A 93 21.34 -2.67 9.32
N PHE A 94 20.34 -1.80 9.14
CA PHE A 94 19.69 -1.00 10.19
C PHE A 94 19.21 -1.85 11.38
N PHE A 95 18.77 -3.09 11.11
CA PHE A 95 18.29 -4.04 12.12
C PHE A 95 19.35 -4.55 13.10
N SER A 96 20.62 -4.68 12.70
CA SER A 96 21.67 -5.16 13.60
C SER A 96 21.89 -4.20 14.78
N LYS A 97 21.70 -2.89 14.54
CA LYS A 97 21.83 -1.83 15.54
C LYS A 97 20.63 -1.72 16.49
N ILE A 98 19.49 -2.33 16.16
CA ILE A 98 18.25 -2.31 16.96
C ILE A 98 18.20 -3.51 17.93
N VAL A 99 18.75 -4.66 17.52
CA VAL A 99 18.65 -5.93 18.26
C VAL A 99 19.96 -6.25 19.00
N THR A 100 20.23 -5.50 20.07
CA THR A 100 21.33 -5.68 21.02
C THR A 100 21.45 -7.13 21.52
N PRO A 101 22.66 -7.72 21.69
CA PRO A 101 22.83 -9.09 22.18
C PRO A 101 22.13 -9.35 23.52
N GLU A 102 22.16 -8.38 24.45
CA GLU A 102 21.46 -8.45 25.75
C GLU A 102 19.95 -8.66 25.60
N LYS A 103 19.33 -7.98 24.63
CA LYS A 103 17.90 -8.14 24.33
C LYS A 103 17.62 -9.52 23.74
N ARG A 104 18.53 -10.09 22.94
CA ARG A 104 18.38 -11.46 22.43
C ARG A 104 18.44 -12.49 23.54
N ALA A 105 19.44 -12.43 24.42
CA ALA A 105 19.56 -13.35 25.55
C ALA A 105 18.32 -13.30 26.48
N LYS A 106 17.75 -12.10 26.69
CA LYS A 106 16.50 -11.94 27.45
C LYS A 106 15.29 -12.57 26.74
N VAL A 107 15.16 -12.41 25.43
CA VAL A 107 14.07 -13.01 24.65
C VAL A 107 14.24 -14.53 24.55
N GLU A 108 15.46 -15.02 24.34
CA GLU A 108 15.79 -16.44 24.27
C GLU A 108 15.46 -17.15 25.58
N SER A 109 15.91 -16.62 26.73
CA SER A 109 15.56 -17.17 28.05
C SER A 109 14.05 -17.17 28.34
N LEU A 110 13.31 -16.15 27.89
CA LEU A 110 11.85 -16.14 27.94
C LEU A 110 11.22 -17.23 27.05
N PHE A 111 11.74 -17.47 25.85
CA PHE A 111 11.26 -18.52 24.95
C PHE A 111 11.65 -19.94 25.40
N VAL A 112 12.79 -20.12 26.06
CA VAL A 112 13.18 -21.40 26.67
C VAL A 112 12.18 -21.82 27.74
N THR A 113 11.82 -20.92 28.65
CA THR A 113 10.95 -21.23 29.80
C THR A 113 9.46 -21.13 29.48
N HIS A 114 9.05 -20.17 28.63
CA HIS A 114 7.64 -19.84 28.37
C HIS A 114 7.22 -19.93 26.90
N GLY A 115 8.10 -20.27 25.96
CA GLY A 115 7.83 -20.20 24.52
C GLY A 115 6.59 -20.95 24.06
N GLN A 116 6.26 -22.08 24.69
CA GLN A 116 5.05 -22.86 24.41
C GLN A 116 3.77 -22.05 24.72
N LYS A 117 3.70 -21.47 25.92
CA LYS A 117 2.58 -20.62 26.36
C LYS A 117 2.52 -19.34 25.54
N ILE A 118 3.67 -18.74 25.23
CA ILE A 118 3.78 -17.52 24.41
C ILE A 118 3.21 -17.76 23.00
N VAL A 119 3.58 -18.85 22.33
CA VAL A 119 3.05 -19.20 21.00
C VAL A 119 1.53 -19.44 21.06
N MET A 120 1.06 -20.21 22.04
CA MET A 120 -0.37 -20.54 22.19
C MET A 120 -1.23 -19.30 22.50
N ILE A 121 -0.77 -18.41 23.37
CA ILE A 121 -1.51 -17.18 23.76
C ILE A 121 -1.43 -16.14 22.64
N ALA A 122 -0.27 -15.96 22.01
CA ALA A 122 -0.11 -15.01 20.92
C ALA A 122 -1.04 -15.34 19.74
N ARG A 123 -1.44 -16.60 19.58
CA ARG A 123 -2.42 -17.01 18.57
C ARG A 123 -3.74 -16.22 18.65
N PHE A 124 -4.25 -15.99 19.84
CA PHE A 124 -5.50 -15.25 20.09
C PHE A 124 -5.32 -13.72 20.05
N MET A 125 -4.12 -13.22 19.75
CA MET A 125 -3.78 -11.80 19.80
C MET A 125 -3.32 -11.31 18.41
N PRO A 126 -4.24 -10.77 17.58
CA PRO A 126 -3.90 -10.28 16.25
C PRO A 126 -2.81 -9.20 16.31
N GLY A 127 -1.94 -9.18 15.31
CA GLY A 127 -0.75 -8.31 15.25
C GLY A 127 0.42 -8.82 16.10
N VAL A 128 0.21 -9.18 17.37
CA VAL A 128 1.28 -9.70 18.25
C VAL A 128 1.77 -11.06 17.77
N ARG A 129 0.87 -11.92 17.31
CA ARG A 129 1.16 -13.26 16.75
C ARG A 129 2.32 -13.29 15.74
N ALA A 130 2.26 -12.44 14.72
CA ALA A 130 3.28 -12.40 13.66
C ALA A 130 4.67 -12.03 14.22
N VAL A 131 4.72 -11.06 15.15
CA VAL A 131 5.96 -10.68 15.85
C VAL A 131 6.46 -11.85 16.72
N THR A 132 5.57 -12.52 17.43
CA THR A 132 5.90 -13.69 18.28
C THR A 132 6.48 -14.83 17.46
N TYR A 133 5.88 -15.20 16.33
CA TYR A 133 6.30 -16.34 15.53
C TYR A 133 7.60 -16.04 14.77
N PHE A 134 7.75 -14.81 14.28
CA PHE A 134 9.02 -14.32 13.75
C PHE A 134 10.13 -14.35 14.81
N THR A 135 9.80 -13.95 16.04
CA THR A 135 10.74 -13.98 17.17
C THR A 135 11.12 -15.41 17.56
N ALA A 136 10.15 -16.33 17.63
CA ALA A 136 10.39 -17.76 17.89
C ALA A 136 11.36 -18.38 16.86
N GLY A 137 11.20 -17.99 15.58
CA GLY A 137 12.14 -18.32 14.52
C GLY A 137 13.53 -17.74 14.74
N SER A 138 13.61 -16.44 15.07
CA SER A 138 14.89 -15.73 15.22
C SER A 138 15.73 -16.19 16.41
N VAL A 139 15.10 -16.67 17.49
CA VAL A 139 15.77 -17.34 18.63
C VAL A 139 15.95 -18.85 18.45
N HIS A 140 15.80 -19.37 17.22
CA HIS A 140 16.08 -20.78 16.91
C HIS A 140 15.26 -21.82 17.70
N MET A 141 14.07 -21.47 18.20
CA MET A 141 13.15 -22.41 18.84
C MET A 141 12.89 -23.61 17.90
N SER A 142 12.90 -24.85 18.42
CA SER A 142 12.71 -26.04 17.60
C SER A 142 11.39 -25.99 16.82
N TYR A 143 11.48 -26.14 15.49
CA TYR A 143 10.32 -26.07 14.58
C TYR A 143 9.22 -27.06 14.95
N TRP A 144 9.59 -28.30 15.32
CA TRP A 144 8.63 -29.31 15.77
C TRP A 144 7.88 -28.90 17.05
N ARG A 145 8.55 -28.20 17.97
CA ARG A 145 7.89 -27.65 19.16
C ARG A 145 6.99 -26.48 18.80
N PHE A 146 7.43 -25.58 17.90
CA PHE A 146 6.62 -24.47 17.42
C PHE A 146 5.32 -24.96 16.75
N ILE A 147 5.44 -25.80 15.71
CA ILE A 147 4.31 -26.23 14.88
C ILE A 147 3.32 -27.12 15.64
N PHE A 148 3.78 -27.86 16.66
CA PHE A 148 2.89 -28.67 17.51
C PHE A 148 2.02 -27.79 18.42
N TRP A 149 2.60 -26.77 19.08
CA TRP A 149 1.86 -25.89 19.98
C TRP A 149 0.98 -24.87 19.23
N ASP A 150 1.48 -24.31 18.12
CA ASP A 150 0.65 -23.49 17.23
C ASP A 150 -0.44 -24.33 16.55
N GLY A 151 -0.11 -25.52 16.05
CA GLY A 151 -1.08 -26.44 15.46
C GLY A 151 -2.18 -26.88 16.43
N LEU A 152 -1.87 -27.15 17.69
CA LEU A 152 -2.90 -27.44 18.71
C LEU A 152 -3.84 -26.24 18.93
N ALA A 153 -3.29 -25.03 18.93
CA ALA A 153 -4.07 -23.80 19.07
C ALA A 153 -4.88 -23.49 17.80
N ALA A 154 -4.34 -23.78 16.61
CA ALA A 154 -5.02 -23.65 15.31
C ALA A 154 -6.15 -24.67 15.15
N LEU A 155 -5.97 -25.89 15.66
CA LEU A 155 -7.00 -26.93 15.65
C LEU A 155 -8.19 -26.54 16.52
N LEU A 156 -7.98 -25.75 17.58
CA LEU A 156 -9.06 -25.19 18.39
C LEU A 156 -9.67 -23.92 17.74
N SER A 157 -8.85 -22.99 17.24
CA SER A 157 -9.33 -21.71 16.74
C SER A 157 -10.00 -21.79 15.36
N ALA A 158 -9.44 -22.57 14.43
CA ALA A 158 -9.89 -22.56 13.04
C ALA A 158 -11.31 -23.11 12.86
N PRO A 159 -11.72 -24.24 13.48
CA PRO A 159 -13.10 -24.70 13.41
C PRO A 159 -14.07 -23.70 14.03
N VAL A 160 -13.70 -23.03 15.13
CA VAL A 160 -14.54 -22.02 15.79
C VAL A 160 -14.79 -20.83 14.87
N PHE A 161 -13.77 -20.25 14.25
CA PHE A 161 -13.94 -19.11 13.35
C PHE A 161 -14.68 -19.47 12.05
N VAL A 162 -14.41 -20.64 11.47
CA VAL A 162 -15.12 -21.12 10.25
C VAL A 162 -16.58 -21.44 10.57
N TRP A 163 -16.87 -22.06 11.72
CA TRP A 163 -18.24 -22.30 12.18
C TRP A 163 -18.98 -20.99 12.49
N LEU A 164 -18.31 -20.02 13.12
CA LEU A 164 -18.86 -18.69 13.39
C LEU A 164 -19.24 -17.98 12.08
N GLY A 165 -18.34 -17.96 11.08
CA GLY A 165 -18.62 -17.40 9.76
C GLY A 165 -19.73 -18.13 8.99
N PHE A 166 -19.88 -19.44 9.23
CA PHE A 166 -20.98 -20.23 8.67
C PHE A 166 -22.33 -19.90 9.34
N HIS A 167 -22.35 -19.73 10.67
CA HIS A 167 -23.60 -19.45 11.40
C HIS A 167 -24.05 -17.99 11.22
N PHE A 168 -23.14 -17.03 11.34
CA PHE A 168 -23.39 -15.60 11.16
C PHE A 168 -23.36 -15.15 9.68
N GLY A 169 -23.41 -16.11 8.74
CA GLY A 169 -23.34 -15.84 7.31
C GLY A 169 -24.45 -14.92 6.78
N GLY A 170 -25.66 -14.99 7.35
CA GLY A 170 -26.77 -14.10 6.98
C GLY A 170 -26.51 -12.63 7.32
N GLU A 171 -26.03 -12.35 8.53
CA GLU A 171 -25.63 -11.01 8.97
C GLU A 171 -24.46 -10.46 8.16
N LEU A 172 -23.47 -11.32 7.87
CA LEU A 172 -22.34 -10.98 6.99
C LEU A 172 -22.81 -10.63 5.58
N ASP A 173 -23.85 -11.27 5.03
CA ASP A 173 -24.39 -10.89 3.72
C ASP A 173 -25.01 -9.48 3.73
N MET A 174 -25.71 -9.10 4.81
CA MET A 174 -26.22 -7.74 4.96
C MET A 174 -25.09 -6.70 5.06
N VAL A 175 -24.03 -6.99 5.82
CA VAL A 175 -22.86 -6.11 5.94
C VAL A 175 -22.12 -6.02 4.60
N ILE A 176 -21.92 -7.13 3.90
CA ILE A 176 -21.23 -7.16 2.60
C ILE A 176 -22.04 -6.47 1.50
N ARG A 177 -23.38 -6.53 1.53
CA ARG A 177 -24.23 -5.73 0.63
C ARG A 177 -24.04 -4.23 0.86
N LYS A 178 -24.17 -3.76 2.11
CA LYS A 178 -23.92 -2.36 2.48
C LYS A 178 -22.49 -1.91 2.13
N LEU A 179 -21.49 -2.78 2.33
CA LEU A 179 -20.11 -2.51 1.92
C LEU A 179 -19.93 -2.47 0.41
N LYS A 180 -20.62 -3.30 -0.37
CA LYS A 180 -20.59 -3.22 -1.85
C LYS A 180 -21.19 -1.92 -2.35
N ASP A 181 -22.34 -1.51 -1.81
CA ASP A 181 -22.99 -0.25 -2.18
C ASP A 181 -22.05 0.94 -1.87
N GLY A 182 -21.41 0.96 -0.70
CA GLY A 182 -20.38 1.94 -0.35
C GLY A 182 -19.10 1.84 -1.19
N GLN A 183 -18.62 0.63 -1.49
CA GLN A 183 -17.38 0.39 -2.24
C GLN A 183 -17.54 0.77 -3.72
N VAL A 184 -18.71 0.59 -4.32
CA VAL A 184 -19.00 1.08 -5.68
C VAL A 184 -18.94 2.60 -5.72
N VAL A 185 -19.43 3.30 -4.69
CA VAL A 185 -19.31 4.77 -4.57
C VAL A 185 -17.85 5.20 -4.37
N VAL A 186 -17.09 4.52 -3.51
CA VAL A 186 -15.67 4.83 -3.27
C VAL A 186 -14.78 4.52 -4.49
N MET A 187 -14.97 3.38 -5.15
CA MET A 187 -14.25 3.03 -6.38
C MET A 187 -14.67 3.92 -7.56
N GLY A 188 -15.96 4.25 -7.66
CA GLY A 188 -16.49 5.16 -8.68
C GLY A 188 -15.90 6.57 -8.54
N SER A 189 -15.87 7.11 -7.32
CA SER A 189 -15.24 8.42 -7.06
C SER A 189 -13.72 8.40 -7.29
N LEU A 190 -13.00 7.35 -6.88
CA LEU A 190 -11.57 7.17 -7.21
C LEU A 190 -11.32 7.09 -8.73
N ALA A 191 -12.17 6.38 -9.47
CA ALA A 191 -12.07 6.29 -10.93
C ALA A 191 -12.34 7.64 -11.61
N VAL A 192 -13.37 8.38 -11.18
CA VAL A 192 -13.67 9.74 -11.67
C VAL A 192 -12.51 10.70 -11.38
N LEU A 193 -11.92 10.65 -10.18
CA LEU A 193 -10.75 11.45 -9.82
C LEU A 193 -9.52 11.08 -10.67
N ALA A 194 -9.26 9.79 -10.90
CA ALA A 194 -8.15 9.33 -11.73
C ALA A 194 -8.32 9.76 -13.21
N VAL A 195 -9.54 9.65 -13.77
CA VAL A 195 -9.86 10.11 -15.13
C VAL A 195 -9.76 11.63 -15.21
N GLY A 196 -10.29 12.38 -14.23
CA GLY A 196 -10.19 13.83 -14.15
C GLY A 196 -8.73 14.31 -14.10
N TYR A 197 -7.90 13.67 -13.26
CA TYR A 197 -6.47 13.94 -13.18
C TYR A 197 -5.73 13.60 -14.48
N PHE A 198 -6.06 12.48 -15.13
CA PHE A 198 -5.47 12.08 -16.41
C PHE A 198 -5.82 13.08 -17.53
N VAL A 199 -7.08 13.51 -17.61
CA VAL A 199 -7.54 14.53 -18.57
C VAL A 199 -6.89 15.88 -18.29
N TYR A 200 -6.80 16.29 -17.02
CA TYR A 200 -6.08 17.51 -16.61
C TYR A 200 -4.60 17.46 -17.03
N ARG A 201 -3.90 16.36 -16.73
CA ARG A 201 -2.49 16.16 -17.10
C ARG A 201 -2.30 16.14 -18.61
N ARG A 202 -3.19 15.49 -19.36
CA ARG A 202 -3.15 15.48 -20.84
C ARG A 202 -3.38 16.88 -21.41
N ARG A 203 -4.33 17.66 -20.88
CA ARG A 203 -4.56 19.07 -21.27
C ARG A 203 -3.37 19.97 -20.93
N LYS A 204 -2.78 19.84 -19.73
CA LYS A 204 -1.58 20.60 -19.33
C LYS A 204 -0.39 20.28 -20.24
N ASN A 205 -0.14 19.00 -20.52
CA ASN A 205 0.94 18.58 -21.40
C ASN A 205 0.70 19.00 -22.86
N ALA A 206 -0.54 19.03 -23.34
CA ALA A 206 -0.88 19.52 -24.67
C ALA A 206 -0.64 21.04 -24.79
N LYS A 207 -1.02 21.84 -23.78
CA LYS A 207 -0.72 23.28 -23.74
C LYS A 207 0.79 23.54 -23.72
N LEU A 208 1.54 22.87 -22.85
CA LEU A 208 3.00 23.03 -22.77
C LEU A 208 3.71 22.64 -24.08
N LYS A 209 3.21 21.62 -24.80
CA LYS A 209 3.74 21.26 -26.13
C LYS A 209 3.38 22.29 -27.20
N ALA A 210 2.17 22.86 -27.17
CA ALA A 210 1.78 23.94 -28.08
C ALA A 210 2.60 25.23 -27.84
N GLU A 211 2.83 25.59 -26.58
CA GLU A 211 3.67 26.72 -26.18
C GLU A 211 5.15 26.50 -26.54
N ALA A 212 5.66 25.27 -26.43
CA ALA A 212 7.01 24.92 -26.88
C ALA A 212 7.15 25.00 -28.41
N ALA A 213 6.22 24.41 -29.17
CA ALA A 213 6.23 24.47 -30.64
C ALA A 213 6.09 25.91 -31.17
N ALA A 214 5.27 26.74 -30.51
CA ALA A 214 5.16 28.16 -30.84
C ALA A 214 6.48 28.91 -30.59
N LYS A 215 7.22 28.59 -29.51
CA LYS A 215 8.53 29.19 -29.25
C LYS A 215 9.61 28.75 -30.23
N GLU A 216 9.58 27.49 -30.66
CA GLU A 216 10.54 26.93 -31.62
C GLU A 216 10.40 27.59 -33.01
N GLN A 217 9.16 27.90 -33.43
CA GLN A 217 8.89 28.70 -34.64
C GLN A 217 9.26 30.19 -34.52
N LEU A 218 9.46 30.70 -33.31
CA LEU A 218 9.87 32.08 -33.01
C LEU A 218 11.40 32.23 -32.84
N THR A 219 12.17 31.16 -33.03
CA THR A 219 13.64 31.22 -33.07
C THR A 219 14.07 32.03 -34.30
N PRO A 220 14.80 33.16 -34.17
CA PRO A 220 15.09 34.02 -35.31
C PRO A 220 15.87 33.29 -36.40
N VAL A 221 15.43 33.44 -37.65
CA VAL A 221 16.23 33.03 -38.83
C VAL A 221 17.58 33.72 -38.73
N ALA A 222 18.66 32.93 -38.65
CA ALA A 222 20.01 33.46 -38.65
C ALA A 222 20.24 34.24 -39.95
N LEU A 223 20.39 35.57 -39.83
CA LEU A 223 20.66 36.43 -40.97
C LEU A 223 22.01 35.99 -41.60
N PRO A 224 22.09 35.86 -42.94
CA PRO A 224 23.38 35.61 -43.58
C PRO A 224 24.35 36.76 -43.27
N PRO A 225 25.67 36.48 -43.19
CA PRO A 225 26.66 37.51 -42.90
C PRO A 225 26.55 38.66 -43.90
N VAL A 226 26.44 39.88 -43.37
CA VAL A 226 26.31 41.10 -44.17
C VAL A 226 27.57 41.26 -45.03
N PRO A 227 27.45 41.47 -46.36
CA PRO A 227 28.62 41.68 -47.19
C PRO A 227 29.30 43.00 -46.82
N GLU A 228 30.61 42.92 -46.63
CA GLU A 228 31.55 43.97 -46.18
C GLU A 228 31.47 45.27 -47.01
N THR A 229 30.92 45.20 -48.23
CA THR A 229 30.68 46.33 -49.12
C THR A 229 29.68 47.36 -48.59
N LEU A 230 28.78 46.99 -47.67
CA LEU A 230 27.77 47.92 -47.12
C LEU A 230 28.32 48.83 -46.03
N GLU A 231 29.31 48.39 -45.24
CA GLU A 231 29.80 49.12 -44.07
C GLU A 231 30.53 50.41 -44.47
N ASN A 232 31.33 50.35 -45.55
CA ASN A 232 31.99 51.52 -46.14
C ASN A 232 31.03 52.57 -46.72
N SER A 233 29.77 52.22 -47.02
CA SER A 233 28.79 53.18 -47.52
C SER A 233 28.11 54.01 -46.42
N MET A 234 28.08 53.50 -45.18
CA MET A 234 27.32 54.13 -44.07
C MET A 234 28.15 55.13 -43.25
N SER A 235 29.48 55.04 -43.28
CA SER A 235 30.37 56.01 -42.61
C SER A 235 30.25 57.42 -43.21
N SER A 236 30.02 57.52 -44.52
CA SER A 236 29.94 58.81 -45.24
C SER A 236 28.68 59.64 -44.93
N THR A 237 27.63 59.04 -44.36
CA THR A 237 26.29 59.66 -44.27
C THR A 237 25.95 60.15 -42.85
N ARG A 238 26.75 59.78 -41.84
CA ARG A 238 26.43 59.99 -40.41
C ARG A 238 26.76 61.39 -39.86
N ALA A 239 26.94 62.37 -40.75
CA ALA A 239 27.45 63.71 -40.44
C ALA A 239 26.37 64.78 -40.11
N ALA A 240 25.09 64.40 -39.97
CA ALA A 240 24.01 65.34 -39.68
C ALA A 240 23.10 64.86 -38.52
N SER A 241 22.83 65.78 -37.60
CA SER A 241 21.90 65.65 -36.45
C SER A 241 20.99 66.89 -36.46
N PRO A 242 19.72 66.81 -36.04
CA PRO A 242 19.40 67.49 -34.77
C PRO A 242 18.23 66.90 -33.95
N SER A 243 18.23 67.27 -32.67
CA SER A 243 17.16 67.04 -31.68
C SER A 243 16.14 68.19 -31.65
N ALA A 244 14.83 67.90 -31.77
CA ALA A 244 13.73 68.72 -31.22
C ALA A 244 12.34 68.08 -31.51
N PHE A 245 11.70 67.43 -30.53
CA PHE A 245 10.22 67.27 -30.54
C PHE A 245 9.60 66.93 -29.17
N PHE A 246 9.03 67.96 -28.52
CA PHE A 246 7.86 67.97 -27.62
C PHE A 246 7.87 67.44 -26.17
N ASP A 247 7.64 68.39 -25.25
CA ASP A 247 7.07 68.25 -23.89
C ASP A 247 5.55 68.60 -23.88
N VAL A 248 4.79 68.17 -22.86
CA VAL A 248 3.36 68.53 -22.66
C VAL A 248 3.02 68.75 -21.15
N PRO A 249 2.26 69.80 -20.75
CA PRO A 249 2.04 70.17 -19.33
C PRO A 249 0.64 69.79 -18.76
N ALA A 250 0.44 70.00 -17.45
CA ALA A 250 -0.68 69.46 -16.65
C ALA A 250 -1.61 70.50 -15.98
N ASP A 251 -2.87 70.10 -15.78
CA ASP A 251 -3.98 70.76 -15.06
C ASP A 251 -5.07 69.66 -14.78
N LYS A 252 -6.08 69.73 -13.88
CA LYS A 252 -6.53 70.73 -12.88
C LYS A 252 -7.31 70.02 -11.73
N ALA A 253 -7.50 70.68 -10.58
CA ALA A 253 -8.45 70.39 -9.47
C ALA A 253 -9.15 71.73 -9.06
N PRO A 254 -10.13 71.89 -8.11
CA PRO A 254 -10.34 71.15 -6.84
C PRO A 254 -11.81 71.09 -6.28
N ALA A 255 -11.94 70.85 -4.95
CA ALA A 255 -13.04 71.20 -4.02
C ALA A 255 -14.37 70.37 -4.07
N SER A 256 -15.10 70.11 -2.97
CA SER A 256 -14.87 70.32 -1.51
C SER A 256 -15.87 69.50 -0.65
N GLU A 257 -15.49 69.08 0.56
CA GLU A 257 -16.38 68.52 1.60
C GLU A 257 -17.25 69.61 2.29
N PRO A 258 -18.27 69.19 3.07
CA PRO A 258 -18.22 69.54 4.49
C PRO A 258 -18.67 68.44 5.48
N ASP A 259 -18.06 68.48 6.67
CA ASP A 259 -18.46 67.78 7.91
C ASP A 259 -19.90 68.10 8.37
N LEU A 260 -20.54 67.13 9.06
CA LEU A 260 -21.09 67.39 10.41
C LEU A 260 -21.44 66.10 11.20
N ASN A 261 -20.89 65.98 12.41
CA ASN A 261 -21.36 65.06 13.45
C ASN A 261 -22.63 65.58 14.14
N ALA A 262 -23.63 64.73 14.42
CA ALA A 262 -24.63 64.97 15.47
C ALA A 262 -25.34 63.68 15.97
N HIS A 263 -25.11 63.37 17.24
CA HIS A 263 -25.91 62.55 18.18
C HIS A 263 -27.26 61.94 17.72
N LYS A 264 -27.38 60.61 17.85
CA LYS A 264 -28.29 59.98 18.84
C LYS A 264 -27.94 58.52 19.13
#